data_AF-A0A943FJB0-F1
#
_entry.id   AF-A0A943FJB0-F1
#
_cell.length_a   1.000
_cell.length_b   1.000
_cell.length_c   1.000
_cell.angle_alpha   90.00
_cell.angle_beta   90.00
_cell.angle_gamma   90.00
#
_symmetry.space_group_name_H-M   'P 1'
#
loop_
_entity.id
_entity.type
_entity.pdbx_description
1 polymer ?
#
loop_
_entity_poly.entity_id
_entity_poly.type
_entity_poly.pdbx_seq_one_letter_code
_entity_poly.pdbx_strand_id
1 'polypeptide(L)'
;MENLKLLLQENLNQEFLAAVLSAPRDKSGVEKVKVRPLLKRGKLVFQLESFCNRQAFHENLSAEEAADRIFEYMQNMKQMQMETKQWNYTVLVSKKGKLTIKRKAQKNPNKQADMNHNRKKQYILEEGTMVPFLRDLGVMTEEGKIVRTKFDKFRQINRFLEFIEDILPQLDKGREVTILDFGCGKSYLTFAMYYYLHELKQYDIRIIGLDLKTEVIRHCNELSKKYGYEKLTFLEGDIADYEGVDRVDMVVTLHACDTATDYALAKAVGWHAKVILSVPCCQHEINGQIANDVLKPILKHGLLKERFSAIVTDALRAEYLEREGYEVQVLEFIDMEHTPKNILIRAIDTGKKGKNSKRIKDCETFLNVEPTLGRLLGMQKD
;
A
#
# COMPACT_ATOMS: atom_id res chain seq x y z
N MET A 1 4.59 16.37 -43.52
CA MET A 1 5.06 16.29 -42.12
C MET A 1 5.01 17.64 -41.40
N GLU A 2 4.99 18.76 -42.14
CA GLU A 2 4.84 20.13 -41.59
C GLU A 2 3.64 20.30 -40.66
N ASN A 3 2.47 19.71 -40.98
CA ASN A 3 1.27 19.81 -40.13
C ASN A 3 1.46 19.25 -38.70
N LEU A 4 2.40 18.31 -38.49
CA LEU A 4 2.70 17.81 -37.15
C LEU A 4 3.60 18.78 -36.39
N LYS A 5 4.59 19.39 -37.06
CA LYS A 5 5.48 20.37 -36.45
C LYS A 5 4.70 21.62 -36.01
N LEU A 6 3.80 22.11 -36.88
CA LEU A 6 2.91 23.22 -36.56
C LEU A 6 2.00 22.88 -35.36
N LEU A 7 1.39 21.69 -35.35
CA LEU A 7 0.58 21.23 -34.23
C LEU A 7 1.37 21.26 -32.90
N LEU A 8 2.60 20.76 -32.89
CA LEU A 8 3.44 20.73 -31.69
C LEU A 8 3.84 22.13 -31.25
N GLN A 9 4.25 22.99 -32.19
CA GLN A 9 4.61 24.40 -31.89
C GLN A 9 3.44 25.18 -31.30
N GLU A 10 2.22 24.96 -31.80
CA GLU A 10 1.02 25.63 -31.28
C GLU A 10 0.59 25.11 -29.90
N ASN A 11 0.83 23.84 -29.59
CA ASN A 11 0.24 23.17 -28.43
C ASN A 11 1.22 22.87 -27.29
N LEU A 12 2.54 22.97 -27.50
CA LEU A 12 3.54 22.87 -26.43
C LEU A 12 3.66 24.19 -25.68
N ASN A 13 2.58 24.56 -24.99
CA ASN A 13 2.46 25.77 -24.19
C ASN A 13 1.83 25.46 -22.81
N GLN A 14 1.35 26.47 -22.09
CA GLN A 14 0.75 26.31 -20.75
C GLN A 14 -0.57 25.53 -20.72
N GLU A 15 -1.23 25.35 -21.87
CA GLU A 15 -2.44 24.53 -22.01
C GLU A 15 -2.15 23.06 -22.28
N PHE A 16 -0.90 22.70 -22.57
CA PHE A 16 -0.47 21.32 -22.74
C PHE A 16 -0.67 20.54 -21.44
N LEU A 17 -1.23 19.33 -21.52
CA LEU A 17 -1.41 18.45 -20.37
C LEU A 17 -0.44 17.27 -20.42
N ALA A 18 -0.48 16.50 -21.50
CA ALA A 18 0.38 15.34 -21.69
C ALA A 18 0.39 14.90 -23.16
N ALA A 19 1.41 14.15 -23.57
CA ALA A 19 1.35 13.35 -24.77
C ALA A 19 1.97 11.96 -24.55
N VAL A 20 1.51 10.98 -25.33
CA VAL A 20 2.03 9.62 -25.36
C VAL A 20 2.24 9.20 -26.80
N LEU A 21 3.49 8.93 -27.15
CA LEU A 21 3.88 8.32 -28.42
C LEU A 21 4.05 6.83 -28.21
N SER A 22 3.54 6.02 -29.14
CA SER A 22 3.50 4.56 -29.00
C SER A 22 3.43 3.85 -30.36
N ALA A 23 3.46 2.51 -30.29
CA ALA A 23 3.41 1.61 -31.43
C ALA A 23 4.58 1.84 -32.39
N PRO A 24 5.82 1.53 -31.96
CA PRO A 24 7.00 1.73 -32.81
C PRO A 24 6.93 0.83 -34.06
N ARG A 25 7.64 1.23 -35.11
CA ARG A 25 7.83 0.44 -36.32
C ARG A 25 8.84 -0.66 -36.07
N ASP A 26 9.92 -0.34 -35.36
CA ASP A 26 10.93 -1.29 -34.87
C ASP A 26 10.86 -1.44 -33.34
N LYS A 27 10.80 -2.68 -32.86
CA LYS A 27 10.73 -3.02 -31.43
C LYS A 27 12.10 -3.08 -30.75
N SER A 28 13.21 -2.91 -31.48
CA SER A 28 14.57 -2.96 -30.93
C SER A 28 14.98 -1.69 -30.15
N GLY A 29 14.26 -0.59 -30.34
CA GLY A 29 14.58 0.73 -29.77
C GLY A 29 13.53 1.23 -28.77
N VAL A 30 13.23 2.53 -28.82
CA VAL A 30 12.26 3.16 -27.94
C VAL A 30 10.85 2.61 -28.20
N GLU A 31 10.24 2.04 -27.16
CA GLU A 31 8.91 1.42 -27.22
C GLU A 31 7.77 2.42 -27.00
N LYS A 32 8.03 3.42 -26.16
CA LYS A 32 7.05 4.42 -25.74
C LYS A 32 7.75 5.70 -25.33
N VAL A 33 7.14 6.85 -25.60
CA VAL A 33 7.57 8.14 -25.05
C VAL A 33 6.39 8.81 -24.38
N LYS A 34 6.56 9.25 -23.13
CA LYS A 34 5.60 10.10 -22.43
C LYS A 34 6.14 11.52 -22.36
N VAL A 35 5.28 12.49 -22.61
CA VAL A 35 5.62 13.92 -22.57
C VAL A 35 4.73 14.56 -21.51
N ARG A 36 5.34 15.34 -20.60
CA ARG A 36 4.60 16.16 -19.64
C ARG A 36 5.26 17.54 -19.49
N PRO A 37 4.49 18.60 -19.21
CA PRO A 37 5.04 19.92 -18.96
C PRO A 37 5.54 20.03 -17.51
N LEU A 38 6.57 20.86 -17.27
CA LEU A 38 7.17 21.11 -15.95
C LEU A 38 7.62 22.56 -15.83
N LEU A 39 7.58 23.09 -14.60
CA LEU A 39 8.29 24.32 -14.26
C LEU A 39 9.66 24.01 -13.68
N LYS A 40 10.73 24.35 -14.41
CA LYS A 40 12.12 24.22 -13.96
C LYS A 40 12.74 25.61 -13.83
N ARG A 41 13.09 26.01 -12.60
CA ARG A 41 13.60 27.35 -12.27
C ARG A 41 12.68 28.48 -12.82
N GLY A 42 11.37 28.30 -12.71
CA GLY A 42 10.36 29.27 -13.18
C GLY A 42 10.10 29.28 -14.68
N LYS A 43 10.81 28.48 -15.48
CA LYS A 43 10.58 28.35 -16.93
C LYS A 43 9.80 27.08 -17.24
N LEU A 44 8.83 27.16 -18.15
CA LEU A 44 8.10 26.03 -18.68
C LEU A 44 9.03 25.21 -19.59
N VAL A 45 9.21 23.94 -19.26
CA VAL A 45 9.94 22.94 -20.05
C VAL A 45 9.07 21.70 -20.20
N PHE A 46 9.39 20.83 -21.16
CA PHE A 46 8.69 19.59 -21.42
C PHE A 46 9.62 18.42 -21.14
N GLN A 47 9.20 17.55 -20.23
CA GLN A 47 9.91 16.34 -19.91
C GLN A 47 9.47 15.21 -20.84
N LEU A 48 10.41 14.64 -21.57
CA LEU A 48 10.23 13.44 -22.36
C LEU A 48 10.81 12.25 -21.58
N GLU A 49 9.97 11.27 -21.28
CA GLU A 49 10.34 10.00 -20.66
C GLU A 49 10.25 8.91 -21.73
N SER A 50 11.40 8.44 -22.22
CA SER A 50 11.49 7.40 -23.24
C SER A 50 11.79 6.05 -22.60
N PHE A 51 11.09 5.01 -23.05
CA PHE A 51 11.20 3.64 -22.52
C PHE A 51 11.89 2.74 -23.56
N CYS A 52 13.03 2.15 -23.19
CA CYS A 52 13.80 1.23 -24.03
C CYS A 52 14.30 0.07 -23.17
N ASN A 53 14.02 -1.18 -23.55
CA ASN A 53 14.54 -2.39 -22.90
C ASN A 53 14.45 -2.37 -21.34
N ARG A 54 13.27 -2.05 -20.81
CA ARG A 54 12.96 -1.90 -19.36
C ARG A 54 13.65 -0.73 -18.63
N GLN A 55 14.38 0.12 -19.33
CA GLN A 55 14.95 1.35 -18.79
C GLN A 55 14.13 2.57 -19.24
N ALA A 56 14.11 3.61 -18.39
CA ALA A 56 13.47 4.89 -18.69
C ALA A 56 14.53 6.00 -18.70
N PHE A 57 14.52 6.83 -19.74
CA PHE A 57 15.42 7.97 -19.91
C PHE A 57 14.61 9.27 -19.89
N HIS A 58 15.12 10.29 -19.19
CA HIS A 58 14.44 11.56 -19.01
C HIS A 58 15.22 12.72 -19.63
N GLU A 59 14.58 13.46 -20.52
CA GLU A 59 15.10 14.69 -21.12
C GLU A 59 14.16 15.84 -20.74
N ASN A 60 14.67 17.01 -20.35
CA ASN A 60 13.84 18.21 -20.12
C ASN A 60 14.22 19.27 -21.15
N LEU A 61 13.29 19.61 -22.03
CA LEU A 61 13.53 20.41 -23.22
C LEU A 61 12.66 21.67 -23.22
N SER A 62 13.09 22.74 -23.87
CA SER A 62 12.23 23.88 -24.20
C SER A 62 11.10 23.47 -25.16
N ALA A 63 10.12 24.33 -25.38
CA ALA A 63 9.00 24.03 -26.30
C ALA A 63 9.48 23.69 -27.72
N GLU A 64 10.46 24.44 -28.23
CA GLU A 64 11.03 24.25 -29.57
C GLU A 64 11.80 22.94 -29.67
N GLU A 65 12.73 22.69 -28.73
CA GLU A 65 13.50 21.46 -28.66
C GLU A 65 12.60 20.22 -28.48
N ALA A 66 11.55 20.34 -27.66
CA ALA A 66 10.58 19.26 -27.45
C ALA A 66 9.77 18.98 -28.72
N ALA A 67 9.37 20.01 -29.47
CA ALA A 67 8.67 19.83 -30.75
C ALA A 67 9.52 19.05 -31.75
N ASP A 68 10.80 19.42 -31.88
CA ASP A 68 11.75 18.74 -32.77
C ASP A 68 12.00 17.29 -32.30
N ARG A 69 12.19 17.08 -30.99
CA ARG A 69 12.44 15.74 -30.44
C ARG A 69 11.23 14.80 -30.57
N ILE A 70 10.02 15.30 -30.33
CA ILE A 70 8.78 14.55 -30.54
C ILE A 70 8.61 14.21 -32.02
N PHE A 71 8.95 15.14 -32.91
CA PHE A 71 8.90 14.92 -34.35
C PHE A 71 9.85 13.81 -34.79
N GLU A 72 11.08 13.76 -34.28
CA GLU A 72 12.02 12.66 -34.51
C GLU A 72 11.45 11.31 -34.05
N TYR A 73 10.92 11.24 -32.83
CA TYR A 73 10.30 10.00 -32.33
C TYR A 73 9.12 9.54 -33.21
N MET A 74 8.34 10.48 -33.74
CA MET A 74 7.21 10.19 -34.63
C MET A 74 7.62 9.61 -35.99
N GLN A 75 8.90 9.66 -36.37
CA GLN A 75 9.39 8.94 -37.55
C GLN A 75 9.36 7.42 -37.34
N ASN A 76 9.67 6.96 -36.12
CA ASN A 76 9.63 5.55 -35.75
C ASN A 76 8.30 5.13 -35.10
N MET A 77 7.48 6.05 -34.61
CA MET A 77 6.20 5.73 -33.95
C MET A 77 5.01 5.80 -34.90
N LYS A 78 4.02 4.92 -34.71
CA LYS A 78 2.79 4.91 -35.54
C LYS A 78 1.68 5.78 -34.96
N GLN A 79 1.75 6.14 -33.68
CA GLN A 79 0.66 6.83 -33.01
C GLN A 79 1.17 7.80 -31.93
N MET A 80 0.53 8.96 -31.84
CA MET A 80 0.60 9.87 -30.69
C MET A 80 -0.81 10.24 -30.22
N GLN A 81 -1.01 10.22 -28.91
CA GLN A 81 -2.15 10.85 -28.26
C GLN A 81 -1.64 12.07 -27.50
N MET A 82 -2.24 13.23 -27.73
CA MET A 82 -1.86 14.49 -27.07
C MET A 82 -3.10 15.15 -26.48
N GLU A 83 -2.99 15.59 -25.24
CA GLU A 83 -4.05 16.23 -24.47
C GLU A 83 -3.66 17.67 -24.17
N THR A 84 -4.59 18.59 -24.41
CA THR A 84 -4.56 19.97 -23.93
C THR A 84 -5.80 20.26 -23.08
N LYS A 85 -5.86 21.43 -22.45
CA LYS A 85 -7.05 21.87 -21.70
C LYS A 85 -8.32 21.82 -22.53
N GLN A 86 -8.22 22.16 -23.82
CA GLN A 86 -9.37 22.33 -24.70
C GLN A 86 -9.60 21.13 -25.64
N TRP A 87 -8.54 20.41 -26.02
CA TRP A 87 -8.60 19.43 -27.10
C TRP A 87 -7.81 18.15 -26.80
N ASN A 88 -8.32 17.04 -27.32
CA ASN A 88 -7.60 15.77 -27.44
C ASN A 88 -7.26 15.54 -28.92
N TYR A 89 -5.99 15.29 -29.19
CA TYR A 89 -5.46 15.02 -30.51
C TYR A 89 -5.01 13.56 -30.61
N THR A 90 -5.46 12.89 -31.67
CA THR A 90 -4.95 11.59 -32.08
C THR A 90 -4.21 11.74 -33.40
N VAL A 91 -2.90 11.52 -33.37
CA VAL A 91 -2.04 11.50 -34.57
C VAL A 91 -1.73 10.06 -34.92
N LEU A 92 -1.97 9.69 -36.18
CA LEU A 92 -1.70 8.36 -36.73
C LEU A 92 -0.78 8.48 -37.94
N VAL A 93 0.25 7.63 -38.00
CA VAL A 93 1.19 7.52 -39.13
C VAL A 93 0.97 6.17 -39.83
N SER A 94 0.53 6.22 -41.08
CA SER A 94 0.34 5.00 -41.88
C SER A 94 1.67 4.32 -42.22
N LYS A 95 1.63 3.06 -42.70
CA LYS A 95 2.83 2.34 -43.18
C LYS A 95 3.61 3.15 -44.22
N LYS A 96 2.92 3.86 -45.13
CA LYS A 96 3.48 4.71 -46.19
C LYS A 96 3.85 6.14 -45.74
N GLY A 97 3.85 6.44 -44.43
CA GLY A 97 4.24 7.75 -43.90
C GLY A 97 3.16 8.84 -43.95
N LYS A 98 1.97 8.56 -44.51
CA LYS A 98 0.83 9.50 -44.48
C LYS A 98 0.39 9.75 -43.03
N LEU A 99 0.36 11.02 -42.63
CA LEU A 99 -0.11 11.50 -41.33
C LEU A 99 -1.62 11.77 -41.36
N THR A 100 -2.30 11.41 -40.27
CA THR A 100 -3.70 11.77 -40.01
C THR A 100 -3.79 12.33 -38.60
N ILE A 101 -4.33 13.54 -38.47
CA ILE A 101 -4.53 14.22 -37.18
C ILE A 101 -6.04 14.34 -36.96
N LYS A 102 -6.55 13.73 -35.89
CA LYS A 102 -7.94 13.89 -35.45
C LYS A 102 -7.96 14.74 -34.19
N ARG A 103 -8.88 15.70 -34.12
CA ARG A 103 -9.08 16.57 -32.95
C ARG A 103 -10.48 16.37 -32.40
N LYS A 104 -10.62 16.27 -31.07
CA LYS A 104 -11.89 16.20 -30.35
C LYS A 104 -11.86 17.15 -29.15
N ALA A 105 -12.97 17.83 -28.84
CA ALA A 105 -13.05 18.71 -27.68
C ALA A 105 -12.87 17.92 -26.37
N GLN A 106 -12.19 18.53 -25.39
CA GLN A 106 -11.99 17.96 -24.07
C GLN A 106 -13.31 17.98 -23.28
N LYS A 107 -13.71 16.84 -22.69
CA LYS A 107 -14.95 16.75 -21.91
C LYS A 107 -14.87 17.44 -20.55
N ASN A 108 -13.66 17.75 -20.08
CA ASN A 108 -13.42 18.34 -18.77
C ASN A 108 -12.39 19.51 -18.88
N PRO A 109 -12.85 20.73 -19.21
CA PRO A 109 -11.97 21.88 -19.48
C PRO A 109 -11.21 22.41 -18.24
N ASN A 110 -11.60 22.00 -17.02
CA ASN A 110 -10.93 22.37 -15.77
C ASN A 110 -9.70 21.49 -15.44
N LYS A 111 -9.36 20.51 -16.29
CA LYS A 111 -8.20 19.63 -16.08
C LYS A 111 -6.90 20.45 -16.21
N GLN A 112 -6.12 20.56 -15.12
CA GLN A 112 -4.81 21.22 -15.11
C GLN A 112 -3.68 20.19 -15.20
N ALA A 113 -2.59 20.54 -15.88
CA ALA A 113 -1.39 19.70 -15.88
C ALA A 113 -0.67 19.86 -14.53
N ASP A 114 -0.22 18.76 -13.94
CA ASP A 114 0.68 18.84 -12.77
C ASP A 114 2.08 19.28 -13.24
N MET A 115 2.31 20.59 -13.18
CA MET A 115 3.55 21.26 -13.59
C MET A 115 4.69 21.09 -12.56
N ASN A 116 4.44 20.38 -11.45
CA ASN A 116 5.45 20.20 -10.42
C ASN A 116 6.55 19.22 -10.86
N HIS A 117 7.79 19.59 -10.52
CA HIS A 117 8.98 18.79 -10.80
C HIS A 117 8.92 17.41 -10.11
N ASN A 118 8.35 17.37 -8.90
CA ASN A 118 7.96 16.15 -8.20
C ASN A 118 6.49 15.85 -8.51
N ARG A 119 6.18 14.61 -8.92
CA ARG A 119 4.80 14.10 -8.82
C ARG A 119 4.39 14.28 -7.36
N LYS A 120 3.39 15.11 -7.07
CA LYS A 120 2.79 15.11 -5.74
C LYS A 120 2.16 13.73 -5.57
N LYS A 121 2.73 12.91 -4.68
CA LYS A 121 2.08 11.65 -4.28
C LYS A 121 0.72 12.03 -3.72
N GLN A 122 -0.35 11.50 -4.29
CA GLN A 122 -1.68 11.63 -3.70
C GLN A 122 -1.71 10.72 -2.48
N TYR A 123 -1.81 11.34 -1.32
CA TYR A 123 -1.96 10.67 -0.03
C TYR A 123 -3.45 10.60 0.30
N ILE A 124 -3.90 9.55 0.98
CA ILE A 124 -5.28 9.41 1.45
C ILE A 124 -5.64 10.52 2.43
N LEU A 125 -4.74 10.81 3.37
CA LEU A 125 -4.79 11.99 4.22
C LEU A 125 -4.03 13.08 3.49
N GLU A 126 -4.73 14.08 2.97
CA GLU A 126 -4.13 15.17 2.19
C GLU A 126 -3.52 16.26 3.08
N GLU A 127 -2.36 16.77 2.67
CA GLU A 127 -1.77 17.95 3.29
C GLU A 127 -2.65 19.20 3.06
N GLY A 128 -2.85 20.00 4.10
CA GLY A 128 -3.74 21.17 4.08
C GLY A 128 -5.17 20.88 4.53
N THR A 129 -5.54 19.60 4.70
CA THR A 129 -6.80 19.24 5.36
C THR A 129 -6.52 18.92 6.83
N MET A 130 -7.14 19.65 7.74
CA MET A 130 -6.93 19.46 9.17
C MET A 130 -7.55 18.15 9.67
N VAL A 131 -6.73 17.27 10.24
CA VAL A 131 -7.15 15.98 10.81
C VAL A 131 -6.83 15.95 12.32
N PRO A 132 -7.84 15.93 13.21
CA PRO A 132 -7.66 16.13 14.65
C PRO A 132 -6.58 15.26 15.30
N PHE A 133 -6.59 13.95 15.03
CA PHE A 133 -5.62 13.04 15.65
C PHE A 133 -4.19 13.26 15.14
N LEU A 134 -3.99 13.71 13.89
CA LEU A 134 -2.65 13.99 13.37
C LEU A 134 -2.01 15.20 14.05
N ARG A 135 -2.80 16.21 14.43
CA ARG A 135 -2.31 17.36 15.21
C ARG A 135 -1.88 16.93 16.60
N ASP A 136 -2.73 16.19 17.31
CA ASP A 136 -2.42 15.75 18.67
C ASP A 136 -1.21 14.80 18.70
N LEU A 137 -0.96 14.10 17.59
CA LEU A 137 0.25 13.28 17.39
C LEU A 137 1.52 14.08 17.06
N GLY A 138 1.40 15.41 16.89
CA GLY A 138 2.48 16.31 16.46
C GLY A 138 2.92 16.11 15.00
N VAL A 139 2.12 15.41 14.19
CA VAL A 139 2.40 15.17 12.76
C VAL A 139 1.93 16.33 11.91
N MET A 140 0.90 17.05 12.36
CA MET A 140 0.27 18.15 11.64
C MET A 140 0.22 19.42 12.52
N THR A 141 0.39 20.58 11.90
CA THR A 141 0.19 21.89 12.57
C THR A 141 -1.29 22.26 12.63
N GLU A 142 -1.64 23.32 13.36
CA GLU A 142 -3.02 23.81 13.41
C GLU A 142 -3.55 24.25 12.04
N GLU A 143 -2.66 24.72 11.16
CA GLU A 143 -2.99 25.11 9.78
C GLU A 143 -3.04 23.93 8.80
N GLY A 144 -2.99 22.68 9.29
CA GLY A 144 -3.08 21.48 8.44
C GLY A 144 -1.80 21.13 7.68
N LYS A 145 -0.66 21.78 7.98
CA LYS A 145 0.63 21.47 7.33
C LYS A 145 1.33 20.31 8.03
N ILE A 146 2.03 19.47 7.27
CA ILE A 146 2.77 18.35 7.88
C ILE A 146 4.08 18.84 8.48
N VAL A 147 4.33 18.47 9.73
CA VAL A 147 5.59 18.77 10.42
C VAL A 147 6.72 18.00 9.74
N ARG A 148 7.69 18.73 9.17
CA ARG A 148 8.77 18.17 8.34
C ARG A 148 9.53 17.03 9.00
N THR A 149 9.77 17.11 10.31
CA THR A 149 10.48 16.07 11.09
C THR A 149 9.63 14.83 11.39
N LYS A 150 8.32 14.87 11.12
CA LYS A 150 7.37 13.77 11.31
C LYS A 150 6.76 13.28 10.00
N PHE A 151 7.35 13.67 8.87
CA PHE A 151 6.87 13.29 7.54
C PHE A 151 6.90 11.77 7.32
N ASP A 152 7.87 11.07 7.91
CA ASP A 152 7.98 9.61 7.80
C ASP A 152 6.79 8.92 8.47
N LYS A 153 6.38 9.41 9.64
CA LYS A 153 5.16 8.97 10.32
C LYS A 153 3.90 9.26 9.51
N PHE A 154 3.81 10.41 8.85
CA PHE A 154 2.71 10.73 7.94
C PHE A 154 2.63 9.77 6.74
N ARG A 155 3.79 9.43 6.14
CA ARG A 155 3.87 8.43 5.06
C ARG A 155 3.46 7.05 5.55
N GLN A 156 3.89 6.67 6.75
CA GLN A 156 3.53 5.40 7.37
C GLN A 156 2.01 5.25 7.54
N ILE A 157 1.36 6.28 8.11
CA ILE A 157 -0.09 6.28 8.31
C ILE A 157 -0.81 6.16 6.97
N ASN A 158 -0.41 6.94 5.96
CA ASN A 158 -1.01 6.85 4.63
C ASN A 158 -0.81 5.48 3.98
N ARG A 159 0.38 4.89 4.10
CA ARG A 159 0.63 3.55 3.56
C ARG A 159 -0.23 2.48 4.24
N PHE A 160 -0.42 2.58 5.55
CA PHE A 160 -1.35 1.71 6.25
C PHE A 160 -2.78 1.87 5.70
N LEU A 161 -3.23 3.10 5.49
CA LEU A 161 -4.54 3.37 4.90
C LEU A 161 -4.66 2.89 3.45
N GLU A 162 -3.58 2.85 2.67
CA GLU A 162 -3.58 2.22 1.34
C GLU A 162 -3.91 0.73 1.43
N PHE A 163 -3.36 0.02 2.43
CA PHE A 163 -3.74 -1.39 2.66
C PHE A 163 -5.19 -1.55 3.11
N ILE A 164 -5.74 -0.59 3.86
CA ILE A 164 -7.17 -0.54 4.21
C ILE A 164 -8.02 -0.26 2.96
N GLU A 165 -7.59 0.63 2.07
CA GLU A 165 -8.29 0.95 0.82
C GLU A 165 -8.44 -0.28 -0.08
N ASP A 166 -7.36 -1.07 -0.21
CA ASP A 166 -7.34 -2.30 -1.01
C ASP A 166 -8.36 -3.35 -0.54
N ILE A 167 -8.68 -3.39 0.76
CA ILE A 167 -9.60 -4.39 1.34
C ILE A 167 -11.04 -3.91 1.46
N LEU A 168 -11.34 -2.66 1.13
CA LEU A 168 -12.70 -2.12 1.19
C LEU A 168 -13.76 -3.00 0.49
N PRO A 169 -13.49 -3.60 -0.68
CA PRO A 169 -14.48 -4.47 -1.34
C PRO A 169 -14.88 -5.71 -0.52
N GLN A 170 -14.10 -6.08 0.49
CA GLN A 170 -14.38 -7.22 1.38
C GLN A 170 -15.25 -6.83 2.58
N LEU A 171 -15.43 -5.52 2.83
CA LEU A 171 -16.22 -5.01 3.94
C LEU A 171 -17.62 -4.62 3.45
N ASP A 172 -18.63 -5.10 4.17
CA ASP A 172 -20.02 -4.88 3.82
C ASP A 172 -20.50 -3.52 4.31
N LYS A 173 -20.69 -2.58 3.39
CA LYS A 173 -21.16 -1.23 3.69
C LYS A 173 -22.66 -1.16 4.07
N GLY A 174 -23.42 -2.24 3.86
CA GLY A 174 -24.86 -2.29 4.14
C GLY A 174 -25.24 -2.50 5.61
N ARG A 175 -24.26 -2.69 6.50
CA ARG A 175 -24.46 -2.94 7.93
C ARG A 175 -23.26 -2.43 8.74
N GLU A 176 -23.37 -2.50 10.07
CA GLU A 176 -22.25 -2.24 10.97
C GLU A 176 -21.13 -3.28 10.76
N VAL A 177 -19.93 -2.80 10.47
CA VAL A 177 -18.70 -3.59 10.33
C VAL A 177 -17.96 -3.63 11.66
N THR A 178 -17.73 -4.82 12.21
CA THR A 178 -17.00 -4.99 13.47
C THR A 178 -15.52 -5.24 13.21
N ILE A 179 -14.66 -4.40 13.78
CA ILE A 179 -13.20 -4.46 13.65
C ILE A 179 -12.58 -4.64 15.03
N LEU A 180 -11.66 -5.59 15.17
CA LEU A 180 -10.84 -5.73 16.37
C LEU A 180 -9.40 -5.33 16.07
N ASP A 181 -8.78 -4.56 16.97
CA ASP A 181 -7.38 -4.16 16.91
C ASP A 181 -6.63 -4.66 18.14
N PHE A 182 -5.78 -5.67 17.96
CA PHE A 182 -5.01 -6.31 19.03
C PHE A 182 -3.63 -5.68 19.19
N GLY A 183 -3.30 -5.36 20.44
CA GLY A 183 -2.05 -4.67 20.75
C GLY A 183 -2.07 -3.23 20.22
N CYS A 184 -3.21 -2.55 20.34
CA CYS A 184 -3.44 -1.25 19.71
C CYS A 184 -2.45 -0.17 20.20
N GLY A 185 -1.85 -0.34 21.38
CA GLY A 185 -0.84 0.56 21.93
C GLY A 185 -1.33 2.00 21.95
N LYS A 186 -0.48 2.95 21.56
CA LYS A 186 -0.87 4.38 21.47
C LYS A 186 -1.91 4.68 20.36
N SER A 187 -2.39 3.65 19.66
CA SER A 187 -3.62 3.61 18.85
C SER A 187 -3.72 4.60 17.69
N TYR A 188 -2.62 5.22 17.25
CA TYR A 188 -2.67 6.21 16.16
C TYR A 188 -3.09 5.60 14.82
N LEU A 189 -2.73 4.33 14.55
CA LEU A 189 -3.21 3.61 13.36
C LEU A 189 -4.69 3.25 13.50
N THR A 190 -5.16 2.92 14.70
CA THR A 190 -6.58 2.71 15.01
C THR A 190 -7.41 3.97 14.76
N PHE A 191 -6.93 5.14 15.23
CA PHE A 191 -7.57 6.43 14.96
C PHE A 191 -7.58 6.77 13.47
N ALA A 192 -6.47 6.52 12.76
CA ALA A 192 -6.40 6.72 11.32
C ALA A 192 -7.39 5.83 10.56
N MET A 193 -7.49 4.56 10.95
CA MET A 193 -8.44 3.59 10.38
C MET A 193 -9.88 4.03 10.64
N TYR A 194 -10.21 4.44 11.87
CA TYR A 194 -11.54 4.97 12.18
C TYR A 194 -11.87 6.18 11.32
N TYR A 195 -10.99 7.18 11.29
CA TYR A 195 -11.17 8.40 10.49
C TYR A 195 -11.37 8.07 9.01
N TYR A 196 -10.57 7.18 8.45
CA TYR A 196 -10.68 6.82 7.05
C TYR A 196 -11.98 6.07 6.73
N LEU A 197 -12.30 5.02 7.49
CA LEU A 197 -13.48 4.19 7.23
C LEU A 197 -14.79 4.93 7.54
N HIS A 198 -14.86 5.61 8.67
CA HIS A 198 -16.05 6.33 9.14
C HIS A 198 -16.16 7.72 8.49
N GLU A 199 -15.22 8.63 8.73
CA GLU A 199 -15.32 10.03 8.29
C GLU A 199 -15.19 10.18 6.77
N LEU A 200 -14.22 9.49 6.15
CA LEU A 200 -13.97 9.66 4.71
C LEU A 200 -14.78 8.71 3.83
N LYS A 201 -14.91 7.44 4.22
CA LYS A 201 -15.59 6.42 3.41
C LYS A 201 -17.03 6.15 3.83
N GLN A 202 -17.50 6.73 4.94
CA GLN A 202 -18.88 6.67 5.39
C GLN A 202 -19.37 5.22 5.60
N TYR A 203 -18.51 4.37 6.15
CA TYR A 203 -18.90 3.05 6.65
C TYR A 203 -19.46 3.18 8.06
N ASP A 204 -20.52 2.42 8.34
CA ASP A 204 -20.92 2.17 9.72
C ASP A 204 -19.95 1.14 10.32
N ILE A 205 -19.11 1.57 11.25
CA ILE A 205 -18.07 0.72 11.84
C ILE A 205 -18.14 0.75 13.37
N ARG A 206 -17.80 -0.38 13.98
CA ARG A 206 -17.46 -0.48 15.41
C ARG A 206 -16.06 -1.05 15.54
N ILE A 207 -15.15 -0.27 16.13
CA ILE A 207 -13.77 -0.69 16.38
C ILE A 207 -13.57 -0.92 17.88
N ILE A 208 -13.02 -2.08 18.23
CA ILE A 208 -12.63 -2.40 19.60
C ILE A 208 -11.12 -2.63 19.63
N GLY A 209 -10.40 -1.73 20.31
CA GLY A 209 -8.97 -1.88 20.56
C GLY A 209 -8.70 -2.58 21.89
N LEU A 210 -7.83 -3.59 21.88
CA LEU A 210 -7.38 -4.29 23.09
C LEU A 210 -5.90 -4.04 23.36
N ASP A 211 -5.57 -3.75 24.62
CA ASP A 211 -4.20 -3.66 25.13
C ASP A 211 -4.17 -4.08 26.61
N LEU A 212 -3.01 -4.55 27.06
CA LEU A 212 -2.81 -4.98 28.45
C LEU A 212 -2.56 -3.80 29.39
N LYS A 213 -2.21 -2.62 28.87
CA LYS A 213 -1.80 -1.47 29.69
C LYS A 213 -2.99 -0.54 29.98
N THR A 214 -3.47 -0.56 31.22
CA THR A 214 -4.58 0.31 31.70
C THR A 214 -4.39 1.79 31.35
N GLU A 215 -3.18 2.35 31.52
CA GLU A 215 -2.90 3.76 31.22
C GLU A 215 -3.07 4.08 29.73
N VAL A 216 -2.68 3.14 28.85
CA VAL A 216 -2.83 3.26 27.40
C VAL A 216 -4.31 3.26 27.04
N ILE A 217 -5.08 2.32 27.60
CA ILE A 217 -6.53 2.22 27.39
C ILE A 217 -7.26 3.48 27.86
N ARG A 218 -6.94 3.98 29.05
CA ARG A 218 -7.53 5.23 29.57
C ARG A 218 -7.28 6.39 28.62
N HIS A 219 -6.03 6.58 28.21
CA HIS A 219 -5.65 7.66 27.29
C HIS A 219 -6.35 7.54 25.94
N CYS A 220 -6.42 6.34 25.37
CA CYS A 220 -7.07 6.13 24.07
C CYS A 220 -8.58 6.39 24.14
N ASN A 221 -9.24 6.02 25.24
CA ASN A 221 -10.66 6.35 25.47
C ASN A 221 -10.91 7.85 25.66
N GLU A 222 -10.01 8.58 26.33
CA GLU A 222 -10.06 10.06 26.42
C GLU A 222 -9.96 10.70 25.04
N LEU A 223 -9.03 10.23 24.20
CA LEU A 223 -8.86 10.71 22.83
C LEU A 223 -10.07 10.36 21.96
N SER A 224 -10.61 9.14 22.06
CA SER A 224 -11.81 8.72 21.33
C SER A 224 -12.99 9.67 21.61
N LYS A 225 -13.23 9.99 22.89
CA LYS A 225 -14.24 10.98 23.31
C LYS A 225 -13.93 12.38 22.78
N LYS A 226 -12.67 12.82 22.86
CA LYS A 226 -12.23 14.13 22.37
C LYS A 226 -12.48 14.31 20.86
N TYR A 227 -12.35 13.25 20.08
CA TYR A 227 -12.57 13.26 18.63
C TYR A 227 -14.02 12.95 18.23
N GLY A 228 -14.90 12.60 19.17
CA GLY A 228 -16.29 12.22 18.88
C GLY A 228 -16.43 10.85 18.23
N TYR A 229 -15.48 9.93 18.44
CA TYR A 229 -15.49 8.59 17.84
C TYR A 229 -16.30 7.63 18.70
N GLU A 230 -17.63 7.80 18.70
CA GLU A 230 -18.55 7.08 19.58
C GLU A 230 -18.49 5.55 19.44
N LYS A 231 -18.15 5.05 18.25
CA LYS A 231 -18.04 3.62 17.96
C LYS A 231 -16.59 3.10 18.00
N LEU A 232 -15.67 3.85 18.60
CA LEU A 232 -14.30 3.42 18.88
C LEU A 232 -14.12 3.26 20.39
N THR A 233 -14.02 2.01 20.84
CA THR A 233 -13.85 1.67 22.26
C THR A 233 -12.54 0.96 22.50
N PHE A 234 -11.88 1.27 23.60
CA PHE A 234 -10.67 0.58 24.04
C PHE A 234 -10.93 -0.17 25.34
N LEU A 235 -10.53 -1.44 25.40
CA LEU A 235 -10.72 -2.31 26.57
C LEU A 235 -9.37 -2.86 27.04
N GLU A 236 -9.24 -2.97 28.36
CA GLU A 236 -8.12 -3.69 28.97
C GLU A 236 -8.39 -5.19 28.88
N GLY A 237 -7.48 -5.94 28.27
CA GLY A 237 -7.63 -7.40 28.18
C GLY A 237 -6.63 -8.06 27.23
N ASP A 238 -6.40 -9.34 27.49
CA ASP A 238 -5.66 -10.23 26.58
C ASP A 238 -6.61 -10.73 25.48
N ILE A 239 -6.08 -10.84 24.25
CA ILE A 239 -6.78 -11.43 23.12
C ILE A 239 -7.14 -12.90 23.38
N ALA A 240 -6.28 -13.66 24.07
CA ALA A 240 -6.54 -15.07 24.34
C ALA A 240 -7.89 -15.29 25.05
N ASP A 241 -8.26 -14.36 25.94
CA ASP A 241 -9.43 -14.46 26.80
C ASP A 241 -10.62 -13.59 26.33
N TYR A 242 -10.46 -12.85 25.23
CA TYR A 242 -11.54 -11.99 24.75
C TYR A 242 -12.66 -12.79 24.07
N GLU A 243 -13.88 -12.61 24.60
CA GLU A 243 -15.13 -13.22 24.12
C GLU A 243 -16.25 -12.18 23.89
N GLY A 244 -15.91 -10.89 23.87
CA GLY A 244 -16.90 -9.81 23.83
C GLY A 244 -17.66 -9.63 22.51
N VAL A 245 -17.41 -10.49 21.51
CA VAL A 245 -18.06 -10.45 20.19
C VAL A 245 -18.27 -11.86 19.62
N ASP A 246 -19.42 -12.06 18.99
CA ASP A 246 -19.76 -13.32 18.30
C ASP A 246 -19.26 -13.37 16.85
N ARG A 247 -19.01 -12.19 16.25
CA ARG A 247 -18.58 -12.06 14.85
C ARG A 247 -17.66 -10.85 14.69
N VAL A 248 -16.60 -11.04 13.91
CA VAL A 248 -15.64 -10.01 13.54
C VAL A 248 -15.51 -10.00 12.02
N ASP A 249 -15.56 -8.82 11.41
CA ASP A 249 -15.37 -8.68 9.96
C ASP A 249 -13.91 -8.49 9.61
N MET A 250 -13.18 -7.76 10.45
CA MET A 250 -11.76 -7.49 10.26
C MET A 250 -11.00 -7.59 11.57
N VAL A 251 -9.88 -8.32 11.55
CA VAL A 251 -8.90 -8.32 12.64
C VAL A 251 -7.65 -7.59 12.18
N VAL A 252 -7.20 -6.66 13.00
CA VAL A 252 -5.92 -5.97 12.85
C VAL A 252 -5.07 -6.34 14.06
N THR A 253 -3.81 -6.69 13.82
CA THR A 253 -2.83 -6.93 14.88
C THR A 253 -1.53 -6.25 14.50
N LEU A 254 -1.33 -5.06 15.05
CA LEU A 254 -0.18 -4.21 14.75
C LEU A 254 0.76 -4.30 15.95
N HIS A 255 1.88 -4.99 15.77
CA HIS A 255 2.90 -5.18 16.81
C HIS A 255 2.57 -6.09 17.98
N ALA A 256 1.63 -7.01 17.84
CA ALA A 256 1.66 -8.16 18.73
C ALA A 256 3.05 -8.84 18.63
N CYS A 257 3.69 -9.09 19.76
CA CYS A 257 5.02 -9.69 19.83
C CYS A 257 4.91 -11.19 20.08
N ASP A 258 5.84 -11.95 19.50
CA ASP A 258 6.00 -13.38 19.70
C ASP A 258 4.67 -14.14 19.50
N THR A 259 4.30 -15.02 20.44
CA THR A 259 3.09 -15.85 20.36
C THR A 259 1.78 -15.06 20.46
N ALA A 260 1.79 -13.80 20.90
CA ALA A 260 0.58 -12.97 20.91
C ALA A 260 0.02 -12.77 19.49
N THR A 261 0.90 -12.69 18.48
CA THR A 261 0.46 -12.68 17.07
C THR A 261 -0.28 -13.98 16.72
N ASP A 262 0.23 -15.12 17.19
CA ASP A 262 -0.36 -16.43 16.90
C ASP A 262 -1.74 -16.60 17.53
N TYR A 263 -1.94 -16.14 18.77
CA TYR A 263 -3.26 -16.11 19.40
C TYR A 263 -4.24 -15.19 18.65
N ALA A 264 -3.80 -14.00 18.24
CA ALA A 264 -4.61 -13.08 17.44
C ALA A 264 -5.04 -13.69 16.10
N LEU A 265 -4.11 -14.33 15.38
CA LEU A 265 -4.41 -15.01 14.13
C LEU A 265 -5.37 -16.20 14.34
N ALA A 266 -5.16 -17.02 15.37
CA ALA A 266 -6.04 -18.14 15.67
C ALA A 266 -7.47 -17.70 16.02
N LYS A 267 -7.62 -16.65 16.83
CA LYS A 267 -8.91 -16.06 17.16
C LYS A 267 -9.59 -15.45 15.92
N ALA A 268 -8.83 -14.77 15.06
CA ALA A 268 -9.36 -14.23 13.80
C ALA A 268 -9.94 -15.32 12.89
N VAL A 269 -9.25 -16.46 12.78
CA VAL A 269 -9.76 -17.66 12.08
C VAL A 269 -11.02 -18.19 12.78
N GLY A 270 -11.01 -18.29 14.11
CA GLY A 270 -12.14 -18.76 14.90
C GLY A 270 -13.41 -17.91 14.76
N TRP A 271 -13.28 -16.59 14.64
CA TRP A 271 -14.39 -15.68 14.35
C TRP A 271 -14.79 -15.61 12.88
N HIS A 272 -14.11 -16.38 12.01
CA HIS A 272 -14.30 -16.33 10.56
C HIS A 272 -14.18 -14.90 10.00
N ALA A 273 -13.17 -14.17 10.49
CA ALA A 273 -12.90 -12.80 10.04
C ALA A 273 -12.71 -12.76 8.53
N LYS A 274 -13.35 -11.82 7.85
CA LYS A 274 -13.25 -11.67 6.39
C LYS A 274 -11.88 -11.16 5.97
N VAL A 275 -11.27 -10.32 6.79
CA VAL A 275 -9.96 -9.74 6.55
C VAL A 275 -9.10 -9.83 7.80
N ILE A 276 -7.83 -10.22 7.64
CA ILE A 276 -6.81 -10.17 8.68
C ILE A 276 -5.65 -9.32 8.15
N LEU A 277 -5.27 -8.28 8.89
CA LEU A 277 -4.05 -7.51 8.67
C LEU A 277 -3.13 -7.67 9.88
N SER A 278 -1.99 -8.30 9.68
CA SER A 278 -1.02 -8.57 10.75
C SER A 278 0.34 -7.99 10.41
N VAL A 279 0.92 -7.22 11.33
CA VAL A 279 2.30 -6.73 11.26
C VAL A 279 3.08 -7.36 12.42
N PRO A 280 3.73 -8.52 12.21
CA PRO A 280 4.49 -9.19 13.25
C PRO A 280 5.73 -8.38 13.63
N CYS A 281 5.96 -8.17 14.92
CA CYS A 281 7.06 -7.32 15.42
C CYS A 281 8.35 -8.11 15.72
N CYS A 282 8.31 -8.95 16.74
CA CYS A 282 9.43 -9.77 17.20
C CYS A 282 9.00 -11.24 17.28
N GLN A 283 9.91 -12.19 17.05
CA GLN A 283 9.64 -13.61 17.31
C GLN A 283 10.86 -14.28 17.93
N HIS A 284 10.64 -15.02 19.01
CA HIS A 284 11.67 -15.80 19.69
C HIS A 284 11.35 -17.30 19.73
N GLU A 285 10.08 -17.69 19.61
CA GLU A 285 9.67 -19.11 19.65
C GLU A 285 10.50 -20.01 18.73
N ILE A 286 10.44 -19.78 17.41
CA ILE A 286 11.16 -20.60 16.43
C ILE A 286 12.68 -20.48 16.60
N ASN A 287 13.20 -19.32 17.00
CA ASN A 287 14.63 -19.15 17.21
C ASN A 287 15.17 -20.04 18.35
N GLY A 288 14.34 -20.32 19.36
CA GLY A 288 14.66 -21.26 20.44
C GLY A 288 14.61 -22.73 20.04
N GLN A 289 13.78 -23.07 19.04
CA GLN A 289 13.53 -24.46 18.63
C GLN A 289 14.40 -24.92 17.45
N ILE A 290 14.61 -24.04 16.47
CA ILE A 290 15.12 -24.41 15.16
C ILE A 290 16.50 -25.07 15.25
N ALA A 291 16.57 -26.28 14.70
CA ALA A 291 17.76 -27.10 14.67
C ALA A 291 17.75 -27.99 13.42
N ASN A 292 18.82 -27.92 12.63
CA ASN A 292 18.94 -28.75 11.43
C ASN A 292 20.43 -28.91 11.09
N ASP A 293 20.88 -30.15 10.87
CA ASP A 293 22.29 -30.46 10.62
C ASP A 293 22.81 -29.86 9.30
N VAL A 294 21.97 -29.84 8.27
CA VAL A 294 22.30 -29.26 6.95
C VAL A 294 22.41 -27.74 7.04
N LEU A 295 21.51 -27.09 7.78
CA LEU A 295 21.47 -25.62 7.94
C LEU A 295 22.41 -25.11 9.03
N LYS A 296 23.09 -25.99 9.78
CA LYS A 296 24.03 -25.63 10.85
C LYS A 296 25.07 -24.56 10.44
N PRO A 297 25.65 -24.56 9.23
CA PRO A 297 26.57 -23.50 8.80
C PRO A 297 25.94 -22.10 8.77
N ILE A 298 24.63 -22.00 8.54
CA ILE A 298 23.86 -20.74 8.49
C ILE A 298 23.35 -20.37 9.89
N LEU A 299 22.85 -21.36 10.65
CA LEU A 299 22.24 -21.17 11.97
C LEU A 299 23.25 -20.95 13.11
N LYS A 300 24.55 -21.20 12.90
CA LYS A 300 25.59 -21.03 13.94
C LYS A 300 25.83 -19.57 14.36
N HIS A 301 25.46 -18.61 13.53
CA HIS A 301 25.61 -17.19 13.82
C HIS A 301 24.29 -16.63 14.36
N GLY A 302 24.29 -16.20 15.64
CA GLY A 302 23.05 -15.80 16.34
C GLY A 302 22.18 -14.80 15.58
N LEU A 303 22.77 -13.73 15.02
CA LEU A 303 22.04 -12.73 14.24
C LEU A 303 21.39 -13.32 12.96
N LEU A 304 22.07 -14.24 12.28
CA LEU A 304 21.53 -14.90 11.10
C LEU A 304 20.44 -15.90 11.48
N LYS A 305 20.64 -16.64 12.58
CA LYS A 305 19.65 -17.56 13.16
C LYS A 305 18.35 -16.82 13.48
N GLU A 306 18.46 -15.68 14.15
CA GLU A 306 17.31 -14.85 14.54
C GLU A 306 16.52 -14.36 13.30
N ARG A 307 17.21 -13.78 12.32
CA ARG A 307 16.58 -13.30 11.08
C ARG A 307 15.95 -14.43 10.27
N PHE A 308 16.62 -15.57 10.16
CA PHE A 308 16.09 -16.75 9.48
C PHE A 308 14.85 -17.28 10.19
N SER A 309 14.90 -17.42 11.52
CA SER A 309 13.76 -17.87 12.33
C SER A 309 12.56 -16.95 12.21
N ALA A 310 12.79 -15.63 12.19
CA ALA A 310 11.76 -14.64 11.94
C ALA A 310 11.06 -14.83 10.59
N ILE A 311 11.82 -15.02 9.51
CA ILE A 311 11.29 -15.27 8.17
C ILE A 311 10.49 -16.57 8.14
N VAL A 312 11.04 -17.65 8.70
CA VAL A 312 10.38 -18.95 8.80
C VAL A 312 9.04 -18.82 9.53
N THR A 313 9.01 -18.08 10.63
CA THR A 313 7.78 -17.87 11.41
C THR A 313 6.70 -17.20 10.57
N ASP A 314 7.03 -16.08 9.93
CA ASP A 314 6.05 -15.31 9.17
C ASP A 314 5.59 -16.07 7.90
N ALA A 315 6.47 -16.90 7.32
CA ALA A 315 6.12 -17.81 6.23
C ALA A 315 5.17 -18.93 6.69
N LEU A 316 5.45 -19.58 7.83
CA LEU A 316 4.57 -20.61 8.38
C LEU A 316 3.20 -20.03 8.76
N ARG A 317 3.17 -18.82 9.34
CA ARG A 317 1.92 -18.08 9.61
C ARG A 317 1.07 -17.91 8.36
N ALA A 318 1.69 -17.52 7.25
CA ALA A 318 0.98 -17.40 5.97
C ALA A 318 0.42 -18.76 5.51
N GLU A 319 1.23 -19.82 5.54
CA GLU A 319 0.80 -21.16 5.14
C GLU A 319 -0.34 -21.72 6.01
N TYR A 320 -0.31 -21.47 7.33
CA TYR A 320 -1.40 -21.86 8.24
C TYR A 320 -2.71 -21.14 7.90
N LEU A 321 -2.65 -19.84 7.58
CA LEU A 321 -3.83 -19.08 7.16
C LEU A 321 -4.37 -19.58 5.81
N GLU A 322 -3.49 -19.89 4.86
CA GLU A 322 -3.90 -20.49 3.58
C GLU A 322 -4.60 -21.84 3.78
N ARG A 323 -4.07 -22.66 4.69
CA ARG A 323 -4.70 -23.94 5.08
C ARG A 323 -6.11 -23.72 5.64
N GLU A 324 -6.33 -22.65 6.41
CA GLU A 324 -7.64 -22.31 6.96
C GLU A 324 -8.60 -21.63 5.96
N GLY A 325 -8.16 -21.38 4.73
CA GLY A 325 -9.03 -20.93 3.64
C GLY A 325 -8.88 -19.45 3.28
N TYR A 326 -7.82 -18.81 3.75
CA TYR A 326 -7.49 -17.45 3.39
C TYR A 326 -6.62 -17.39 2.13
N GLU A 327 -6.85 -16.40 1.28
CA GLU A 327 -5.86 -15.95 0.31
C GLU A 327 -4.89 -15.01 1.03
N VAL A 328 -3.60 -15.36 1.07
CA VAL A 328 -2.60 -14.66 1.87
C VAL A 328 -1.58 -13.96 0.99
N GLN A 329 -1.22 -12.74 1.38
CA GLN A 329 -0.19 -11.94 0.74
C GLN A 329 0.76 -11.41 1.81
N VAL A 330 2.06 -11.61 1.58
CA VAL A 330 3.14 -11.08 2.42
C VAL A 330 3.72 -9.86 1.72
N LEU A 331 3.44 -8.68 2.26
CA LEU A 331 3.72 -7.39 1.64
C LEU A 331 4.78 -6.62 2.42
N GLU A 332 5.51 -5.76 1.73
CA GLU A 332 6.42 -4.82 2.39
C GLU A 332 5.63 -3.69 3.07
N PHE A 333 5.79 -3.59 4.39
CA PHE A 333 5.28 -2.48 5.20
C PHE A 333 6.34 -1.38 5.30
N ILE A 334 5.94 -0.11 5.39
CA ILE A 334 6.93 0.96 5.55
C ILE A 334 7.56 0.88 6.93
N ASP A 335 8.89 0.91 6.92
CA ASP A 335 9.77 0.79 8.07
C ASP A 335 9.34 1.73 9.21
N MET A 336 9.22 1.13 10.39
CA MET A 336 9.10 1.88 11.62
C MET A 336 10.50 2.16 12.10
N GLU A 337 10.75 3.40 12.51
CA GLU A 337 12.05 3.95 12.93
C GLU A 337 12.85 3.06 13.93
N HIS A 338 12.27 1.96 14.43
CA HIS A 338 12.83 1.03 15.40
C HIS A 338 12.59 -0.48 15.14
N THR A 339 12.32 -0.98 13.91
CA THR A 339 12.18 -2.45 13.71
C THR A 339 12.79 -2.94 12.39
N PRO A 340 13.70 -3.95 12.40
CA PRO A 340 14.27 -4.52 11.18
C PRO A 340 13.28 -5.39 10.36
N LYS A 341 12.01 -5.45 10.76
CA LYS A 341 10.93 -6.20 10.12
C LYS A 341 9.95 -5.24 9.45
N ASN A 342 9.80 -5.42 8.13
CA ASN A 342 8.96 -4.61 7.26
C ASN A 342 7.92 -5.48 6.56
N ILE A 343 7.23 -6.36 7.29
CA ILE A 343 6.27 -7.31 6.72
C ILE A 343 4.86 -7.02 7.23
N LEU A 344 3.92 -6.98 6.30
CA LEU A 344 2.49 -7.06 6.57
C LEU A 344 1.94 -8.35 5.94
N ILE A 345 1.29 -9.18 6.74
CA ILE A 345 0.50 -10.32 6.29
C ILE A 345 -0.93 -9.83 6.09
N ARG A 346 -1.40 -9.86 4.84
CA ARG A 346 -2.80 -9.61 4.48
C ARG A 346 -3.45 -10.94 4.14
N ALA A 347 -4.51 -11.31 4.85
CA ALA A 347 -5.27 -12.52 4.59
C ALA A 347 -6.74 -12.18 4.33
N ILE A 348 -7.32 -12.70 3.24
CA ILE A 348 -8.72 -12.49 2.85
C ILE A 348 -9.41 -13.86 2.83
N ASP A 349 -10.51 -14.01 3.57
CA ASP A 349 -11.25 -15.27 3.64
C ASP A 349 -11.90 -15.59 2.28
N THR A 350 -11.50 -16.72 1.69
CA THR A 350 -12.09 -17.25 0.46
C THR A 350 -12.98 -18.46 0.69
N GLY A 351 -13.01 -18.98 1.92
CA GLY A 351 -13.65 -20.25 2.29
C GLY A 351 -13.01 -21.51 1.68
N LYS A 352 -11.92 -21.37 0.91
CA LYS A 352 -11.28 -22.50 0.20
C LYS A 352 -10.03 -22.96 0.93
N LYS A 353 -10.19 -23.93 1.84
CA LYS A 353 -9.06 -24.51 2.59
C LYS A 353 -7.93 -24.99 1.67
N GLY A 354 -6.71 -24.57 2.00
CA GLY A 354 -5.49 -24.99 1.32
C GLY A 354 -5.22 -26.49 1.47
N LYS A 355 -4.55 -27.08 0.47
CA LYS A 355 -4.10 -28.49 0.48
C LYS A 355 -2.60 -28.59 0.80
N ASN A 356 -2.13 -27.75 1.71
CA ASN A 356 -0.72 -27.57 2.06
C ASN A 356 -0.32 -28.24 3.40
N SER A 357 -1.26 -28.83 4.16
CA SER A 357 -0.99 -29.43 5.49
C SER A 357 0.23 -30.36 5.53
N LYS A 358 0.39 -31.24 4.52
CA LYS A 358 1.55 -32.14 4.44
C LYS A 358 2.86 -31.36 4.27
N ARG A 359 2.88 -30.37 3.38
CA ARG A 359 4.08 -29.55 3.12
C ARG A 359 4.48 -28.73 4.34
N ILE A 360 3.49 -28.23 5.09
CA ILE A 360 3.72 -27.53 6.35
C ILE A 360 4.37 -28.50 7.36
N LYS A 361 3.80 -29.69 7.58
CA LYS A 361 4.39 -30.71 8.47
C LYS A 361 5.81 -31.14 8.04
N ASP A 362 6.03 -31.32 6.74
CA ASP A 362 7.36 -31.67 6.20
C ASP A 362 8.38 -30.54 6.50
N CYS A 363 7.96 -29.28 6.38
CA CYS A 363 8.78 -28.10 6.70
C CYS A 363 9.08 -27.99 8.21
N GLU A 364 8.05 -28.13 9.06
CA GLU A 364 8.17 -28.15 10.52
C GLU A 364 9.15 -29.24 10.98
N THR A 365 9.00 -30.45 10.43
CA THR A 365 9.87 -31.59 10.74
C THR A 365 11.30 -31.34 10.27
N PHE A 366 11.47 -30.83 9.05
CA PHE A 366 12.80 -30.53 8.51
C PHE A 366 13.52 -29.46 9.35
N LEU A 367 12.81 -28.45 9.82
CA LEU A 367 13.39 -27.36 10.64
C LEU A 367 13.45 -27.69 12.14
N ASN A 368 12.83 -28.79 12.57
CA ASN A 368 12.67 -29.21 13.96
C ASN A 368 11.96 -28.12 14.81
N VAL A 369 10.76 -27.72 14.39
CA VAL A 369 9.98 -26.66 15.02
C VAL A 369 8.52 -27.09 15.25
N GLU A 370 7.91 -26.57 16.31
CA GLU A 370 6.49 -26.72 16.65
C GLU A 370 5.87 -25.34 16.93
N PRO A 371 5.46 -24.59 15.89
CA PRO A 371 4.96 -23.24 16.07
C PRO A 371 3.61 -23.19 16.78
N THR A 372 3.40 -22.18 17.64
CA THR A 372 2.17 -22.04 18.42
C THR A 372 0.92 -21.91 17.56
N LEU A 373 0.96 -21.17 16.44
CA LEU A 373 -0.22 -21.04 15.56
C LEU A 373 -0.66 -22.40 14.99
N GLY A 374 0.28 -23.25 14.58
CA GLY A 374 0.00 -24.59 14.09
C GLY A 374 -0.73 -25.43 15.15
N ARG A 375 -0.30 -25.35 16.41
CA ARG A 375 -0.96 -26.03 17.55
C ARG A 375 -2.37 -25.50 17.80
N LEU A 376 -2.52 -24.17 17.85
CA LEU A 376 -3.82 -23.51 18.08
C LEU A 376 -4.84 -23.86 16.99
N LEU A 377 -4.39 -24.05 15.75
CA LEU A 377 -5.23 -24.44 14.63
C LEU A 377 -5.28 -25.97 14.41
N GLY A 378 -4.83 -26.77 15.40
CA GLY A 378 -5.03 -28.22 15.42
C GLY A 378 -4.13 -29.05 14.50
N MET A 379 -2.94 -28.57 14.11
CA MET A 379 -2.02 -29.34 13.23
C MET A 379 -1.43 -30.62 13.85
N GLN A 380 -1.41 -30.74 15.17
CA GLN A 380 -0.82 -31.90 15.86
C GLN A 380 -1.77 -33.12 15.94
N LYS A 381 -3.01 -33.04 15.44
CA LYS A 381 -4.02 -34.11 15.59
C LYS A 381 -4.09 -35.16 14.47
N ASP A 382 -3.16 -35.17 13.50
CA ASP A 382 -3.08 -36.26 12.50
C ASP A 382 -1.73 -36.98 12.50
#